data_AF-A0A2V8HDB8-F1
#
_entry.id   AF-A0A2V8HDB8-F1
#
_cell.length_a   1.000
_cell.length_b   1.000
_cell.length_c   1.000
_cell.angle_alpha   90.00
_cell.angle_beta   90.00
_cell.angle_gamma   90.00
#
_symmetry.space_group_name_H-M   'P 1'
#
loop_
_entity.id
_entity.type
_entity.pdbx_description
1 polymer ?
#
loop_
_entity_poly.entity_id
_entity_poly.type
_entity_poly.pdbx_seq_one_letter_code
_entity_poly.pdbx_strand_id
1 'polypeptide(L)'
;MLMIAYAFPPEAYVGGRRTLKYCKYLGEFGWRPIVLTIRPRASAFQDERLTHQLPENLEVHRTRDVDGVEWMAKAAAWWHRMRRRSEAPRESTMPSAAHDERGGAPSRMSRFKALVDRLLLQTPDSHLLWVPIAFMRGTRILLTRRVDVVYSSSPPHSSHLTGYLLAKIFRKPHVADFRDPWVITGGGDGASRGDRLERWQRRARRAILTNAAKITVVSPGEPEELRAMVPGLDYGRIAVVTNGYDPDDFPPGDAVATDPARVTITHAGTIYRETGRAFFGALERVVEQDAQLCQTLRLNLVGDIDPTHAQAIARLEAAGVVRTLGLQPHHLTLGLMRSSDVLLLLQRGGTSRASHLPAKVFEYLHIGKPIFAIGADGALRELLESSGLGMTADPDDVEGIAEAIRVLCRNVRRGHLRLLPNRAYIERFDRRSLTERFARVLDEAVACRAQERV
;
A
#
# COMPACT_ATOMS: atom_id res chain seq x y z
N MET A 1 -23.05 -8.96 1.76
CA MET A 1 -21.66 -9.48 1.60
C MET A 1 -20.89 -9.36 2.91
N LEU A 2 -20.04 -10.34 3.24
CA LEU A 2 -19.08 -10.24 4.36
C LEU A 2 -17.71 -9.79 3.82
N MET A 3 -17.22 -8.63 4.24
CA MET A 3 -15.93 -8.08 3.86
C MET A 3 -14.89 -8.29 4.95
N ILE A 4 -13.80 -8.97 4.63
CA ILE A 4 -12.68 -9.20 5.54
C ILE A 4 -11.57 -8.23 5.15
N ALA A 5 -11.44 -7.18 5.95
CA ALA A 5 -10.48 -6.11 5.76
C ALA A 5 -9.74 -5.88 7.07
N TYR A 6 -8.46 -6.22 7.10
CA TYR A 6 -7.66 -6.16 8.32
C TYR A 6 -7.67 -4.77 8.95
N ALA A 7 -7.28 -3.74 8.18
CA ALA A 7 -7.34 -2.34 8.59
C ALA A 7 -8.58 -1.66 7.98
N PHE A 8 -9.29 -0.90 8.81
CA PHE A 8 -10.51 -0.18 8.44
C PHE A 8 -10.65 1.06 9.33
N PRO A 9 -11.28 2.16 8.86
CA PRO A 9 -11.53 3.37 9.64
C PRO A 9 -12.00 3.10 11.07
N PRO A 10 -11.62 3.90 12.08
CA PRO A 10 -10.94 5.19 11.97
C PRO A 10 -9.43 5.08 11.70
N GLU A 11 -8.86 3.86 11.63
CA GLU A 11 -7.45 3.71 11.28
C GLU A 11 -7.18 4.19 9.84
N ALA A 12 -6.34 5.21 9.70
CA ALA A 12 -6.06 5.90 8.46
C ALA A 12 -5.01 5.17 7.60
N TYR A 13 -5.15 3.86 7.50
CA TYR A 13 -4.29 3.03 6.69
C TYR A 13 -4.65 3.15 5.20
N VAL A 14 -3.65 3.43 4.34
CA VAL A 14 -3.85 3.61 2.90
C VAL A 14 -4.56 2.41 2.27
N GLY A 15 -4.20 1.20 2.69
CA GLY A 15 -4.84 -0.03 2.19
C GLY A 15 -6.30 -0.21 2.60
N GLY A 16 -6.76 0.48 3.66
CA GLY A 16 -8.16 0.46 4.09
C GLY A 16 -9.08 1.34 3.24
N ARG A 17 -8.52 2.34 2.54
CA ARG A 17 -9.30 3.35 1.79
C ARG A 17 -10.18 2.75 0.70
N ARG A 18 -9.64 1.81 -0.09
CA ARG A 18 -10.40 1.13 -1.15
C ARG A 18 -11.64 0.42 -0.61
N THR A 19 -11.48 -0.33 0.48
CA THR A 19 -12.59 -1.03 1.15
C THR A 19 -13.60 -0.04 1.75
N LEU A 20 -13.13 1.07 2.33
CA LEU A 20 -14.02 2.15 2.80
C LEU A 20 -14.87 2.69 1.63
N LYS A 21 -14.27 2.95 0.46
CA LYS A 21 -15.00 3.52 -0.68
C LYS A 21 -16.01 2.53 -1.26
N TYR A 22 -15.68 1.23 -1.26
CA TYR A 22 -16.69 0.20 -1.54
C TYR A 22 -17.83 0.24 -0.53
N CYS A 23 -17.56 0.34 0.77
CA CYS A 23 -18.62 0.42 1.77
C CYS A 23 -19.50 1.67 1.61
N LYS A 24 -18.92 2.79 1.17
CA LYS A 24 -19.63 4.04 0.87
C LYS A 24 -20.63 3.86 -0.27
N TYR A 25 -20.20 3.28 -1.40
CA TYR A 25 -20.98 3.30 -2.64
C TYR A 25 -21.74 1.99 -2.96
N LEU A 26 -21.39 0.84 -2.39
CA LEU A 26 -22.00 -0.45 -2.73
C LEU A 26 -23.52 -0.50 -2.52
N GLY A 27 -24.04 0.27 -1.54
CA GLY A 27 -25.47 0.34 -1.26
C GLY A 27 -26.30 0.81 -2.47
N GLU A 28 -25.73 1.67 -3.30
CA GLU A 28 -26.37 2.17 -4.53
C GLU A 28 -26.53 1.09 -5.61
N PHE A 29 -25.73 0.03 -5.52
CA PHE A 29 -25.73 -1.09 -6.46
C PHE A 29 -26.34 -2.36 -5.85
N GLY A 30 -27.21 -2.21 -4.84
CA GLY A 30 -27.95 -3.32 -4.24
C GLY A 30 -27.16 -4.19 -3.26
N TRP A 31 -25.90 -3.85 -2.97
CA TRP A 31 -25.05 -4.62 -2.09
C TRP A 31 -24.97 -4.02 -0.69
N ARG A 32 -25.23 -4.84 0.33
CA ARG A 32 -25.05 -4.47 1.74
C ARG A 32 -23.79 -5.12 2.32
N PRO A 33 -22.72 -4.36 2.58
CA PRO A 33 -21.51 -4.90 3.21
C PRO A 33 -21.66 -5.05 4.72
N ILE A 34 -21.02 -6.09 5.26
CA ILE A 34 -20.77 -6.30 6.69
C ILE A 34 -19.26 -6.43 6.82
N VAL A 35 -18.61 -5.57 7.61
CA VAL A 35 -17.15 -5.52 7.69
C VAL A 35 -16.65 -6.30 8.90
N LEU A 36 -15.68 -7.18 8.69
CA LEU A 36 -14.90 -7.84 9.73
C LEU A 36 -13.46 -7.31 9.70
N THR A 37 -13.05 -6.69 10.79
CA THR A 37 -11.79 -5.95 10.90
C THR A 37 -11.22 -6.03 12.32
N ILE A 38 -10.02 -5.50 12.53
CA ILE A 38 -9.44 -5.36 13.88
C ILE A 38 -9.99 -4.14 14.62
N ARG A 39 -9.75 -4.08 15.92
CA ARG A 39 -9.85 -2.85 16.69
C ARG A 39 -8.70 -1.91 16.33
N PRO A 40 -8.95 -0.60 16.15
CA PRO A 40 -7.90 0.37 15.89
C PRO A 40 -6.76 0.23 16.89
N ARG A 41 -5.54 0.20 16.39
CA ARG A 41 -4.35 0.13 17.23
C ARG A 41 -4.02 1.52 17.77
N ALA A 42 -3.58 1.58 19.02
CA ALA A 42 -3.20 2.86 19.65
C ALA A 42 -1.99 3.52 18.96
N SER A 43 -1.11 2.73 18.35
CA SER A 43 0.06 3.20 17.61
C SER A 43 -0.24 3.63 16.17
N ALA A 44 -1.42 3.32 15.64
CA ALA A 44 -1.77 3.67 14.28
C ALA A 44 -2.32 5.09 14.20
N PHE A 45 -2.02 5.79 13.12
CA PHE A 45 -2.62 7.10 12.85
C PHE A 45 -4.13 6.93 12.61
N GLN A 46 -4.95 7.70 13.32
CA GLN A 46 -6.40 7.63 13.26
C GLN A 46 -6.98 8.92 12.69
N ASP A 47 -8.02 8.80 11.86
CA ASP A 47 -8.74 9.91 11.25
C ASP A 47 -10.25 9.63 11.28
N GLU A 48 -10.95 10.31 12.19
CA GLU A 48 -12.40 10.16 12.36
C GLU A 48 -13.19 10.66 11.14
N ARG A 49 -12.62 11.53 10.31
CA ARG A 49 -13.29 11.98 9.07
C ARG A 49 -13.54 10.82 8.12
N LEU A 50 -12.72 9.77 8.17
CA LEU A 50 -12.92 8.56 7.37
C LEU A 50 -14.17 7.79 7.82
N THR A 51 -14.48 7.79 9.12
CA THR A 51 -15.69 7.16 9.65
C THR A 51 -16.95 7.89 9.16
N HIS A 52 -16.89 9.23 9.07
CA HIS A 52 -18.02 10.04 8.60
C HIS A 52 -18.38 9.81 7.13
N GLN A 53 -17.50 9.18 6.34
CA GLN A 53 -17.79 8.83 4.95
C GLN A 53 -18.59 7.53 4.81
N LEU A 54 -18.75 6.77 5.90
CA LEU A 54 -19.41 5.47 5.88
C LEU A 54 -20.93 5.64 6.11
N PRO A 55 -21.77 4.76 5.52
CA PRO A 55 -23.19 4.75 5.82
C PRO A 55 -23.46 4.48 7.30
N GLU A 56 -24.40 5.20 7.91
CA GLU A 56 -24.74 5.08 9.34
C GLU A 56 -25.16 3.65 9.75
N ASN A 57 -25.75 2.90 8.82
CA ASN A 57 -26.26 1.55 9.04
C ASN A 57 -25.25 0.44 8.69
N LEU A 58 -23.97 0.77 8.48
CA LEU A 58 -22.91 -0.18 8.17
C LEU A 58 -22.56 -1.03 9.41
N GLU A 59 -22.71 -2.35 9.30
CA GLU A 59 -22.35 -3.27 10.38
C GLU A 59 -20.84 -3.55 10.37
N VAL A 60 -20.11 -3.07 11.39
CA VAL A 60 -18.67 -3.27 11.55
C VAL A 60 -18.37 -4.14 12.78
N HIS A 61 -17.86 -5.34 12.56
CA HIS A 61 -17.42 -6.24 13.62
C HIS A 61 -15.92 -6.14 13.85
N ARG A 62 -15.54 -5.56 14.99
CA ARG A 62 -14.15 -5.44 15.40
C ARG A 62 -13.69 -6.59 16.28
N THR A 63 -12.53 -7.12 15.97
CA THR A 63 -11.87 -8.21 16.71
C THR A 63 -10.58 -7.72 17.36
N ARG A 64 -10.15 -8.42 18.41
CA ARG A 64 -8.78 -8.25 18.90
C ARG A 64 -7.83 -8.91 17.91
N ASP A 65 -6.63 -8.37 17.83
CA ASP A 65 -5.51 -9.01 17.15
C ASP A 65 -4.40 -9.30 18.17
N VAL A 66 -3.59 -10.30 17.87
CA VAL A 66 -2.34 -10.58 18.57
C VAL A 66 -1.24 -10.27 17.55
N ASP A 67 -0.70 -9.06 17.60
CA ASP A 67 0.44 -8.72 16.77
C ASP A 67 1.61 -9.64 17.13
N GLY A 68 2.06 -10.46 16.18
CA GLY A 68 3.18 -11.37 16.39
C GLY A 68 4.44 -10.63 16.83
N VAL A 69 4.71 -9.45 16.26
CA VAL A 69 5.86 -8.58 16.58
C VAL A 69 5.78 -8.11 18.02
N GLU A 70 4.63 -7.56 18.42
CA GLU A 70 4.41 -7.02 19.77
C GLU A 70 4.41 -8.14 20.82
N TRP A 71 3.83 -9.30 20.50
CA TRP A 71 3.82 -10.47 21.37
C TRP A 71 5.23 -10.99 21.62
N MET A 72 6.09 -11.07 20.59
CA MET A 72 7.49 -11.46 20.80
C MET A 72 8.29 -10.40 21.55
N ALA A 73 8.04 -9.11 21.30
CA ALA A 73 8.67 -8.04 22.08
C ALA A 73 8.31 -8.15 23.58
N LYS A 74 7.02 -8.41 23.88
CA LYS A 74 6.53 -8.66 25.25
C LYS A 74 7.09 -9.96 25.83
N ALA A 75 7.15 -11.03 25.05
CA ALA A 75 7.72 -12.31 25.47
C ALA A 75 9.22 -12.17 25.76
N ALA A 76 9.99 -11.49 24.91
CA ALA A 76 11.39 -11.19 25.13
C ALA A 76 11.59 -10.36 26.40
N ALA A 77 10.81 -9.29 26.59
CA ALA A 77 10.85 -8.47 27.79
C ALA A 77 10.49 -9.28 29.07
N TRP A 78 9.51 -10.18 28.98
CA TRP A 78 9.15 -11.09 30.06
C TRP A 78 10.25 -12.11 30.36
N TRP A 79 10.87 -12.71 29.34
CA TRP A 79 12.01 -13.62 29.47
C TRP A 79 13.22 -12.94 30.11
N HIS A 80 13.54 -11.71 29.70
CA HIS A 80 14.58 -10.90 30.34
C HIS A 80 14.25 -10.60 31.82
N ARG A 81 12.97 -10.35 32.14
CA ARG A 81 12.51 -10.11 33.50
C ARG A 81 12.54 -11.38 34.37
N MET A 82 12.28 -12.55 33.78
CA MET A 82 12.41 -13.85 34.45
C MET A 82 13.87 -14.22 34.70
N ARG A 83 14.77 -13.98 33.73
CA ARG A 83 16.22 -14.17 33.93
C ARG A 83 16.77 -13.30 35.06
N ARG A 84 16.36 -12.03 35.12
CA ARG A 84 16.71 -11.14 36.25
C ARG A 84 16.13 -11.58 37.60
N ARG A 85 15.09 -12.43 37.62
CA ARG A 85 14.55 -13.04 38.84
C ARG A 85 15.25 -14.35 39.22
N SER A 86 15.91 -15.01 38.27
CA SER A 86 16.69 -16.23 38.52
C SER A 86 18.16 -15.97 38.85
N GLU A 87 18.67 -14.77 38.55
CA GLU A 87 19.98 -14.31 39.01
C GLU A 87 19.80 -13.49 40.31
N ALA A 88 19.74 -14.19 41.45
CA ALA A 88 20.07 -13.56 42.73
C ALA A 88 21.57 -13.19 42.73
N PRO A 89 22.00 -12.12 43.44
CA PRO A 89 23.38 -11.68 43.40
C PRO A 89 24.27 -12.74 44.03
N ARG A 90 25.10 -13.41 43.24
CA ARG A 90 26.29 -14.09 43.75
C ARG A 90 27.45 -13.12 43.60
N GLU A 91 28.09 -12.83 44.73
CA GLU A 91 29.22 -11.91 44.83
C GLU A 91 30.33 -12.23 43.83
N SER A 92 30.93 -11.14 43.39
CA SER A 92 31.99 -10.98 42.41
C SER A 92 33.18 -11.93 42.58
N THR A 93 33.59 -12.56 41.49
CA THR A 93 35.01 -12.76 41.16
C THR A 93 35.16 -12.73 39.64
N MET A 94 35.89 -11.71 39.15
CA MET A 94 36.43 -11.70 37.78
C MET A 94 37.43 -12.87 37.66
N PRO A 95 37.58 -13.49 36.47
CA PRO A 95 38.59 -12.95 35.56
C PRO A 95 38.33 -13.11 34.05
N SER A 96 39.01 -12.20 33.34
CA SER A 96 39.68 -12.32 32.05
C SER A 96 38.88 -12.56 30.77
N ALA A 97 39.09 -11.61 29.86
CA ALA A 97 38.83 -11.73 28.44
C ALA A 97 39.55 -12.95 27.84
N ALA A 98 38.77 -13.77 27.14
CA ALA A 98 39.23 -14.62 26.06
C ALA A 98 38.17 -14.53 24.95
N HIS A 99 38.56 -13.93 23.83
CA HIS A 99 37.85 -14.08 22.57
C HIS A 99 37.84 -15.57 22.20
N ASP A 100 36.70 -16.23 22.36
CA ASP A 100 36.47 -17.56 21.79
C ASP A 100 35.60 -17.36 20.54
N GLU A 101 36.26 -17.15 19.41
CA GLU A 101 35.70 -17.38 18.09
C GLU A 101 35.45 -18.89 17.95
N ARG A 102 34.28 -19.34 18.40
CA ARG A 102 33.76 -20.67 18.06
C ARG A 102 32.39 -20.52 17.45
N GLY A 103 32.33 -20.66 16.13
CA GLY A 103 31.12 -20.94 15.37
C GLY A 103 30.50 -22.27 15.83
N GLY A 104 29.78 -22.24 16.94
CA GLY A 104 28.98 -23.35 17.42
C GLY A 104 27.64 -23.39 16.70
N ALA A 105 27.25 -24.58 16.20
CA ALA A 105 25.95 -24.79 15.59
C ALA A 105 24.83 -24.27 16.51
N PRO A 106 23.81 -23.57 15.98
CA PRO A 106 22.80 -22.92 16.80
C PRO A 106 22.11 -23.93 17.74
N SER A 107 22.02 -23.58 19.02
CA SER A 107 21.26 -24.31 20.04
C SER A 107 19.86 -24.72 19.52
N ARG A 108 19.33 -25.87 19.95
CA ARG A 108 17.96 -26.30 19.59
C ARG A 108 16.93 -25.22 19.93
N MET A 109 17.18 -24.43 20.97
CA MET A 109 16.33 -23.33 21.41
C MET A 109 16.44 -22.10 20.50
N SER A 110 17.64 -21.79 19.97
CA SER A 110 17.78 -20.70 18.98
C SER A 110 17.24 -21.09 17.61
N ARG A 111 17.32 -22.37 17.23
CA ARG A 111 16.62 -22.91 16.04
C ARG A 111 15.10 -22.89 16.18
N PHE A 112 14.58 -23.24 17.35
CA PHE A 112 13.15 -23.16 17.64
C PHE A 112 12.66 -21.71 17.66
N LYS A 113 13.40 -20.81 18.31
CA LYS A 113 13.10 -19.36 18.29
C LYS A 113 13.13 -18.82 16.86
N ALA A 114 14.17 -19.10 16.07
CA ALA A 114 14.24 -18.69 14.68
C ALA A 114 13.09 -19.26 13.83
N LEU A 115 12.64 -20.49 14.10
CA LEU A 115 11.48 -21.08 13.46
C LEU A 115 10.16 -20.37 13.85
N VAL A 116 9.98 -20.05 15.13
CA VAL A 116 8.82 -19.31 15.64
C VAL A 116 8.80 -17.88 15.10
N ASP A 117 9.94 -17.19 15.13
CA ASP A 117 10.13 -15.87 14.54
C ASP A 117 9.78 -15.92 13.05
N ARG A 118 10.26 -16.93 12.31
CA ARG A 118 9.91 -17.15 10.89
C ARG A 118 8.41 -17.38 10.68
N LEU A 119 7.78 -18.22 11.50
CA LEU A 119 6.35 -18.55 11.39
C LEU A 119 5.44 -17.38 11.74
N LEU A 120 5.80 -16.57 12.75
CA LEU A 120 4.98 -15.47 13.26
C LEU A 120 5.24 -14.12 12.58
N LEU A 121 6.45 -13.90 12.03
CA LEU A 121 6.81 -12.65 11.34
C LEU A 121 6.74 -12.76 9.82
N GLN A 122 6.96 -13.96 9.26
CA GLN A 122 7.23 -14.11 7.83
C GLN A 122 6.16 -14.94 7.09
N THR A 123 5.01 -15.28 7.71
CA THR A 123 4.07 -16.22 7.06
C THR A 123 2.59 -16.01 7.34
N PRO A 124 1.74 -15.78 6.32
CA PRO A 124 2.06 -15.10 5.06
C PRO A 124 2.44 -13.62 5.29
N ASP A 125 2.23 -13.14 6.51
CA ASP A 125 2.55 -11.83 7.06
C ASP A 125 2.57 -11.94 8.60
N SER A 126 2.83 -10.84 9.31
CA SER A 126 2.85 -10.79 10.79
C SER A 126 1.47 -10.94 11.46
N HIS A 127 0.40 -11.10 10.69
CA HIS A 127 -0.99 -11.09 11.16
C HIS A 127 -1.65 -12.48 11.12
N LEU A 128 -0.87 -13.56 10.98
CA LEU A 128 -1.39 -14.92 10.96
C LEU A 128 -2.20 -15.28 12.22
N LEU A 129 -1.81 -14.73 13.38
CA LEU A 129 -2.52 -14.96 14.65
C LEU A 129 -3.93 -14.34 14.69
N TRP A 130 -4.22 -13.41 13.78
CA TRP A 130 -5.57 -12.87 13.63
C TRP A 130 -6.54 -13.87 13.00
N VAL A 131 -6.04 -14.74 12.11
CA VAL A 131 -6.86 -15.69 11.32
C VAL A 131 -7.84 -16.51 12.17
N PRO A 132 -7.45 -17.18 13.28
CA PRO A 132 -8.40 -17.93 14.09
C PRO A 132 -9.48 -17.05 14.74
N ILE A 133 -9.11 -15.85 15.19
CA ILE A 133 -10.05 -14.90 15.82
C ILE A 133 -11.05 -14.37 14.79
N ALA A 134 -10.55 -13.97 13.63
CA ALA A 134 -11.35 -13.53 12.50
C ALA A 134 -12.26 -14.65 12.00
N PHE A 135 -11.76 -15.88 11.89
CA PHE A 135 -12.54 -17.05 11.48
C PHE A 135 -13.70 -17.33 12.45
N MET A 136 -13.46 -17.31 13.77
CA MET A 136 -14.53 -17.49 14.76
C MET A 136 -15.59 -16.39 14.65
N ARG A 137 -15.17 -15.13 14.50
CA ARG A 137 -16.12 -14.01 14.37
C ARG A 137 -16.88 -14.06 13.05
N GLY A 138 -16.21 -14.36 11.94
CA GLY A 138 -16.80 -14.54 10.62
C GLY A 138 -17.80 -15.69 10.58
N THR A 139 -17.49 -16.80 11.26
CA THR A 139 -18.42 -17.93 11.45
C THR A 139 -19.71 -17.48 12.13
N ARG A 140 -19.61 -16.73 13.24
CA ARG A 140 -20.80 -16.19 13.91
C ARG A 140 -21.62 -15.28 13.00
N ILE A 141 -20.98 -14.46 12.17
CA ILE A 141 -21.69 -13.60 11.21
C ILE A 141 -22.42 -14.45 10.17
N LEU A 142 -21.73 -15.43 9.56
CA LEU A 142 -22.30 -16.32 8.54
C LEU A 142 -23.48 -17.16 9.06
N LEU A 143 -23.51 -17.47 10.36
CA LEU A 143 -24.60 -18.19 11.00
C LEU A 143 -25.78 -17.30 11.41
N THR A 144 -25.59 -15.98 11.55
CA THR A 144 -26.59 -15.05 12.11
C THR A 144 -27.08 -13.98 11.13
N ARG A 145 -26.46 -13.90 9.95
CA ARG A 145 -26.75 -12.92 8.90
C ARG A 145 -26.85 -13.64 7.56
N ARG A 146 -27.65 -13.08 6.64
CA ARG A 146 -27.64 -13.51 5.24
C ARG A 146 -26.40 -12.94 4.55
N VAL A 147 -25.54 -13.82 4.07
CA VAL A 147 -24.31 -13.47 3.36
C VAL A 147 -24.25 -14.25 2.06
N ASP A 148 -24.24 -13.52 0.95
CA ASP A 148 -24.23 -14.11 -0.40
C ASP A 148 -22.81 -14.34 -0.91
N VAL A 149 -21.88 -13.43 -0.56
CA VAL A 149 -20.46 -13.44 -0.96
C VAL A 149 -19.57 -13.18 0.26
N VAL A 150 -18.42 -13.84 0.30
CA VAL A 150 -17.29 -13.48 1.17
C VAL A 150 -16.26 -12.74 0.32
N TYR A 151 -15.89 -11.53 0.74
CA TYR A 151 -14.82 -10.73 0.16
C TYR A 151 -13.64 -10.68 1.12
N SER A 152 -12.42 -10.71 0.60
CA SER A 152 -11.24 -10.39 1.39
C SER A 152 -10.27 -9.50 0.63
N SER A 153 -9.68 -8.53 1.33
CA SER A 153 -8.70 -7.60 0.76
C SER A 153 -7.33 -7.83 1.38
N SER A 154 -6.29 -7.86 0.55
CA SER A 154 -4.89 -7.92 0.99
C SER A 154 -4.03 -6.83 0.36
N PRO A 155 -2.89 -6.46 0.99
CA PRO A 155 -2.35 -6.93 2.27
C PRO A 155 -3.19 -6.54 3.50
N PRO A 156 -3.06 -7.27 4.63
CA PRO A 156 -2.32 -8.51 4.80
C PRO A 156 -3.01 -9.72 4.14
N HIS A 157 -2.21 -10.68 3.70
CA HIS A 157 -2.65 -11.93 3.09
C HIS A 157 -3.39 -12.86 4.07
N SER A 158 -3.20 -12.67 5.38
CA SER A 158 -4.01 -13.31 6.43
C SER A 158 -5.52 -13.02 6.27
N SER A 159 -5.91 -11.89 5.69
CA SER A 159 -7.29 -11.60 5.30
C SER A 159 -7.80 -12.59 4.22
N HIS A 160 -6.97 -12.88 3.22
CA HIS A 160 -7.30 -13.85 2.18
C HIS A 160 -7.42 -15.27 2.71
N LEU A 161 -6.52 -15.69 3.60
CA LEU A 161 -6.61 -17.00 4.25
C LEU A 161 -7.93 -17.13 5.02
N THR A 162 -8.29 -16.11 5.81
CA THR A 162 -9.57 -16.09 6.54
C THR A 162 -10.76 -16.18 5.60
N GLY A 163 -10.76 -15.38 4.52
CA GLY A 163 -11.84 -15.38 3.52
C GLY A 163 -11.99 -16.72 2.81
N TYR A 164 -10.88 -17.33 2.39
CA TYR A 164 -10.87 -18.65 1.79
C TYR A 164 -11.42 -19.73 2.72
N LEU A 165 -10.99 -19.75 3.99
CA LEU A 165 -11.46 -20.74 4.96
C LEU A 165 -12.97 -20.62 5.21
N LEU A 166 -13.47 -19.40 5.44
CA LEU A 166 -14.89 -19.13 5.64
C LEU A 166 -15.71 -19.50 4.40
N ALA A 167 -15.29 -19.04 3.22
CA ALA A 167 -15.95 -19.33 1.96
C ALA A 167 -16.02 -20.82 1.65
N LYS A 168 -14.93 -21.56 1.90
CA LYS A 168 -14.86 -23.00 1.67
C LYS A 168 -15.77 -23.77 2.62
N ILE A 169 -15.73 -23.48 3.92
CA ILE A 169 -16.51 -24.20 4.95
C ILE A 169 -18.00 -23.91 4.81
N PHE A 170 -18.39 -22.64 4.62
CA PHE A 170 -19.79 -22.23 4.50
C PHE A 170 -20.33 -22.29 3.07
N ARG A 171 -19.53 -22.81 2.14
CA ARG A 171 -19.85 -22.94 0.72
C ARG A 171 -20.36 -21.62 0.09
N LYS A 172 -19.68 -20.50 0.39
CA LYS A 172 -19.97 -19.16 -0.14
C LYS A 172 -18.96 -18.75 -1.22
N PRO A 173 -19.37 -18.09 -2.31
CA PRO A 173 -18.45 -17.58 -3.32
C PRO A 173 -17.46 -16.61 -2.67
N HIS A 174 -16.18 -16.75 -3.05
CA HIS A 174 -15.09 -15.94 -2.54
C HIS A 174 -14.61 -14.98 -3.61
N VAL A 175 -14.62 -13.68 -3.30
CA VAL A 175 -13.98 -12.64 -4.11
C VAL A 175 -12.70 -12.19 -3.40
N ALA A 176 -11.55 -12.43 -4.02
CA ALA A 176 -10.25 -12.11 -3.45
C ALA A 176 -9.66 -10.86 -4.12
N ASP A 177 -9.56 -9.76 -3.37
CA ASP A 177 -8.99 -8.47 -3.82
C ASP A 177 -7.50 -8.33 -3.48
N PHE A 178 -6.68 -8.41 -4.52
CA PHE A 178 -5.25 -8.21 -4.49
C PHE A 178 -4.95 -6.75 -4.80
N ARG A 179 -4.75 -5.95 -3.74
CA ARG A 179 -4.38 -4.53 -3.89
C ARG A 179 -2.90 -4.34 -4.16
N ASP A 180 -2.12 -5.32 -3.74
CA ASP A 180 -0.69 -5.41 -3.96
C ASP A 180 -0.38 -6.88 -4.31
N PRO A 181 0.67 -7.15 -5.09
CA PRO A 181 1.07 -8.51 -5.40
C PRO A 181 1.33 -9.33 -4.14
N TRP A 182 1.03 -10.64 -4.16
CA TRP A 182 1.33 -11.56 -3.04
C TRP A 182 2.84 -11.71 -2.75
N VAL A 183 3.69 -11.03 -3.51
CA VAL A 183 5.14 -10.98 -3.29
C VAL A 183 5.50 -9.58 -2.84
N ILE A 184 5.20 -9.24 -1.59
CA ILE A 184 5.85 -8.12 -0.90
C ILE A 184 6.48 -8.64 0.38
N THR A 185 7.69 -9.17 0.22
CA THR A 185 8.78 -8.97 1.16
C THR A 185 10.05 -8.82 0.34
N GLY A 186 10.74 -7.70 0.52
CA GLY A 186 12.14 -7.55 0.11
C GLY A 186 12.97 -8.70 0.67
N GLY A 187 13.81 -9.26 -0.19
CA GLY A 187 14.63 -10.44 0.08
C GLY A 187 14.83 -11.11 -1.26
N GLY A 188 16.03 -10.92 -1.82
CA GLY A 188 16.34 -11.22 -3.21
C GLY A 188 16.09 -12.67 -3.64
N ASP A 189 16.50 -12.94 -4.87
CA ASP A 189 16.54 -14.25 -5.54
C ASP A 189 17.33 -15.36 -4.79
N GLY A 190 17.65 -15.17 -3.52
CA GLY A 190 18.14 -16.17 -2.57
C GLY A 190 17.03 -17.03 -1.97
N ALA A 191 16.01 -17.43 -2.74
CA ALA A 191 15.09 -18.47 -2.32
C ALA A 191 15.86 -19.80 -2.18
N SER A 192 16.19 -20.17 -0.94
CA SER A 192 16.76 -21.49 -0.67
C SER A 192 15.74 -22.56 -1.07
N ARG A 193 15.96 -23.21 -2.22
CA ARG A 193 15.21 -24.37 -2.72
C ARG A 193 15.16 -25.47 -1.65
N GLY A 194 14.17 -25.41 -0.75
CA GLY A 194 14.07 -26.39 0.36
C GLY A 194 13.15 -26.01 1.51
N ASP A 195 12.79 -24.73 1.67
CA ASP A 195 12.02 -24.30 2.83
C ASP A 195 10.58 -24.87 2.81
N ARG A 196 10.18 -25.53 3.91
CA ARG A 196 8.81 -26.03 4.10
C ARG A 196 7.80 -24.88 4.14
N LEU A 197 8.22 -23.73 4.63
CA LEU A 197 7.38 -22.56 4.78
C LEU A 197 7.01 -21.95 3.42
N GLU A 198 8.00 -21.75 2.56
CA GLU A 198 7.78 -21.28 1.19
C GLU A 198 6.84 -22.24 0.42
N ARG A 199 7.03 -23.55 0.60
CA ARG A 199 6.12 -24.55 0.03
C ARG A 199 4.69 -24.42 0.57
N TRP A 200 4.52 -24.14 1.86
CA TRP A 200 3.20 -23.88 2.44
C TRP A 200 2.59 -22.60 1.88
N GLN A 201 3.33 -21.48 1.83
CA GLN A 201 2.85 -20.22 1.28
C GLN A 201 2.42 -20.36 -0.17
N ARG A 202 3.23 -21.06 -1.00
CA ARG A 202 2.89 -21.36 -2.39
C ARG A 202 1.62 -22.20 -2.52
N ARG A 203 1.41 -23.18 -1.63
CA ARG A 203 0.18 -23.98 -1.59
C ARG A 203 -1.02 -23.17 -1.13
N ALA A 204 -0.89 -22.36 -0.08
CA ALA A 204 -1.96 -21.50 0.42
C ALA A 204 -2.39 -20.48 -0.64
N ARG A 205 -1.42 -19.81 -1.27
CA ARG A 205 -1.66 -18.88 -2.39
C ARG A 205 -2.36 -19.58 -3.56
N ARG A 206 -1.85 -20.73 -4.00
CA ARG A 206 -2.49 -21.51 -5.07
C ARG A 206 -3.92 -21.88 -4.69
N ALA A 207 -4.15 -22.35 -3.46
CA ALA A 207 -5.48 -22.73 -3.00
C ALA A 207 -6.45 -21.53 -3.01
N ILE A 208 -6.01 -20.36 -2.53
CA ILE A 208 -6.82 -19.14 -2.55
C ILE A 208 -7.18 -18.75 -3.99
N LEU A 209 -6.18 -18.66 -4.87
CA LEU A 209 -6.39 -18.24 -6.26
C LEU A 209 -7.25 -19.24 -7.05
N THR A 210 -7.06 -20.55 -6.87
CA THR A 210 -7.83 -21.55 -7.62
C THR A 210 -9.26 -21.76 -7.10
N ASN A 211 -9.53 -21.44 -5.83
CA ASN A 211 -10.86 -21.59 -5.22
C ASN A 211 -11.64 -20.28 -5.17
N ALA A 212 -11.03 -19.14 -5.50
CA ALA A 212 -11.74 -17.88 -5.64
C ALA A 212 -12.73 -17.97 -6.80
N ALA A 213 -13.95 -17.50 -6.58
CA ALA A 213 -14.96 -17.36 -7.63
C ALA A 213 -14.59 -16.21 -8.57
N LYS A 214 -14.11 -15.10 -8.00
CA LYS A 214 -13.52 -13.97 -8.72
C LYS A 214 -12.28 -13.46 -7.99
N ILE A 215 -11.34 -12.92 -8.73
CA ILE A 215 -10.12 -12.28 -8.26
C ILE A 215 -10.14 -10.86 -8.77
N THR A 216 -9.98 -9.88 -7.88
CA THR A 216 -9.81 -8.48 -8.31
C THR A 216 -8.36 -8.05 -8.14
N VAL A 217 -7.85 -7.35 -9.15
CA VAL A 217 -6.49 -6.78 -9.19
C VAL A 217 -6.58 -5.28 -9.50
N VAL A 218 -5.51 -4.53 -9.23
CA VAL A 218 -5.52 -3.06 -9.30
C VAL A 218 -4.85 -2.49 -10.53
N SER A 219 -4.21 -3.33 -11.36
CA SER A 219 -3.55 -2.88 -12.58
C SER A 219 -3.82 -3.81 -13.79
N PRO A 220 -3.89 -3.25 -15.02
CA PRO A 220 -4.10 -4.03 -16.24
C PRO A 220 -3.09 -5.14 -16.51
N GLY A 221 -1.84 -5.04 -16.05
CA GLY A 221 -0.81 -6.06 -16.28
C GLY A 221 -0.72 -7.16 -15.22
N GLU A 222 -1.46 -7.03 -14.10
CA GLU A 222 -1.46 -8.03 -13.03
C GLU A 222 -2.15 -9.37 -13.40
N PRO A 223 -3.19 -9.43 -14.26
CA PRO A 223 -3.78 -10.70 -14.71
C PRO A 223 -2.75 -11.66 -15.32
N GLU A 224 -1.88 -11.16 -16.21
CA GLU A 224 -0.84 -11.95 -16.86
C GLU A 224 0.20 -12.45 -15.85
N GLU A 225 0.60 -11.60 -14.91
CA GLU A 225 1.51 -11.97 -13.82
C GLU A 225 0.92 -13.05 -12.91
N LEU A 226 -0.37 -12.95 -12.56
CA LEU A 226 -1.05 -13.97 -11.77
C LEU A 226 -1.10 -15.31 -12.50
N ARG A 227 -1.32 -15.31 -13.81
CA ARG A 227 -1.32 -16.54 -14.64
C ARG A 227 0.07 -17.16 -14.77
N ALA A 228 1.11 -16.34 -14.90
CA ALA A 228 2.49 -16.82 -14.87
C ALA A 228 2.81 -17.46 -13.50
N MET A 229 2.27 -16.91 -12.41
CA MET A 229 2.47 -17.43 -11.06
C MET A 229 1.66 -18.69 -10.75
N VAL A 230 0.46 -18.82 -11.32
CA VAL A 230 -0.43 -19.99 -11.19
C VAL A 230 -0.89 -20.43 -12.58
N PRO A 231 -0.09 -21.29 -13.26
CA PRO A 231 -0.47 -21.84 -14.54
C PRO A 231 -1.82 -22.57 -14.46
N GLY A 232 -2.69 -22.32 -15.44
CA GLY A 232 -4.05 -22.84 -15.48
C GLY A 232 -5.11 -22.01 -14.76
N LEU A 233 -4.74 -20.84 -14.20
CA LEU A 233 -5.73 -19.89 -13.70
C LEU A 233 -6.55 -19.30 -14.86
N ASP A 234 -7.87 -19.38 -14.73
CA ASP A 234 -8.84 -18.88 -15.72
C ASP A 234 -8.87 -17.34 -15.74
N TYR A 235 -8.68 -16.77 -16.94
CA TYR A 235 -8.69 -15.32 -17.15
C TYR A 235 -10.07 -14.71 -16.87
N GLY A 236 -11.16 -15.42 -17.16
CA GLY A 236 -12.54 -14.95 -16.91
C GLY A 236 -12.87 -14.76 -15.42
N ARG A 237 -12.03 -15.29 -14.52
CA ARG A 237 -12.14 -15.08 -13.07
C ARG A 237 -11.43 -13.84 -12.58
N ILE A 238 -10.54 -13.24 -13.38
CA ILE A 238 -9.73 -12.09 -12.98
C ILE A 238 -10.38 -10.81 -13.52
N ALA A 239 -10.68 -9.87 -12.63
CA ALA A 239 -11.23 -8.58 -12.96
C ALA A 239 -10.30 -7.45 -12.52
N VAL A 240 -9.94 -6.56 -13.45
CA VAL A 240 -9.13 -5.38 -13.13
C VAL A 240 -10.04 -4.27 -12.62
N VAL A 241 -9.95 -3.96 -11.33
CA VAL A 241 -10.61 -2.82 -10.69
C VAL A 241 -9.53 -1.96 -10.06
N THR A 242 -9.11 -0.90 -10.74
CA THR A 242 -7.98 -0.07 -10.31
C THR A 242 -8.25 0.63 -8.99
N ASN A 243 -7.22 1.23 -8.39
CA ASN A 243 -7.46 2.32 -7.45
C ASN A 243 -8.11 3.51 -8.17
N GLY A 244 -8.54 4.49 -7.38
CA GLY A 244 -9.33 5.62 -7.87
C GLY A 244 -9.39 6.74 -6.86
N TYR A 245 -9.98 7.86 -7.30
CA TYR A 245 -10.23 9.04 -6.48
C TYR A 245 -11.71 9.15 -6.13
N ASP A 246 -12.02 9.80 -5.02
CA ASP A 246 -13.39 10.14 -4.66
C ASP A 246 -13.53 11.67 -4.70
N PRO A 247 -14.40 12.24 -5.56
CA PRO A 247 -14.62 13.68 -5.63
C PRO A 247 -14.94 14.32 -4.26
N ASP A 248 -15.60 13.58 -3.36
CA ASP A 248 -15.97 14.09 -2.05
C ASP A 248 -14.77 14.27 -1.10
N ASP A 249 -13.61 13.70 -1.41
CA ASP A 249 -12.38 13.94 -0.65
C ASP A 249 -11.80 15.34 -0.92
N PHE A 250 -12.35 16.07 -1.90
CA PHE A 250 -11.79 17.31 -2.44
C PHE A 250 -12.68 18.53 -2.21
N PRO A 251 -13.00 18.91 -0.95
CA PRO A 251 -13.92 20.01 -0.66
C PRO A 251 -13.40 21.36 -1.20
N PRO A 252 -14.27 22.30 -1.55
CA PRO A 252 -13.87 23.66 -1.90
C PRO A 252 -13.22 24.36 -0.69
N GLY A 253 -12.13 25.09 -0.89
CA GLY A 253 -11.54 25.98 0.14
C GLY A 253 -10.23 25.54 0.78
N ASP A 254 -9.73 24.32 0.52
CA ASP A 254 -8.46 23.82 1.08
C ASP A 254 -7.20 24.32 0.33
N ALA A 255 -7.31 25.35 -0.52
CA ALA A 255 -6.15 25.87 -1.25
C ALA A 255 -5.18 26.55 -0.27
N VAL A 256 -3.93 26.10 -0.29
CA VAL A 256 -2.85 26.68 0.51
C VAL A 256 -2.21 27.80 -0.29
N ALA A 257 -1.99 28.96 0.33
CA ALA A 257 -1.30 30.06 -0.32
C ALA A 257 0.10 29.61 -0.79
N THR A 258 0.38 29.78 -2.08
CA THR A 258 1.69 29.56 -2.68
C THR A 258 2.35 30.89 -3.01
N ASP A 259 3.68 30.88 -3.06
CA ASP A 259 4.46 32.03 -3.52
C ASP A 259 4.39 32.07 -5.06
N PRO A 260 3.71 33.05 -5.67
CA PRO A 260 3.58 33.13 -7.12
C PRO A 260 4.92 33.40 -7.82
N ALA A 261 5.96 33.82 -7.09
CA ALA A 261 7.30 33.98 -7.65
C ALA A 261 8.04 32.64 -7.83
N ARG A 262 7.52 31.55 -7.26
CA ARG A 262 8.15 30.23 -7.27
C ARG A 262 7.29 29.17 -7.97
N VAL A 263 7.94 28.36 -8.79
CA VAL A 263 7.40 27.10 -9.30
C VAL A 263 7.36 26.10 -8.16
N THR A 264 6.16 25.67 -7.80
CA THR A 264 5.92 24.73 -6.71
C THR A 264 5.68 23.32 -7.26
N ILE A 265 6.55 22.39 -6.88
CA ILE A 265 6.42 20.96 -7.12
C ILE A 265 6.09 20.27 -5.79
N THR A 266 5.09 19.38 -5.76
CA THR A 266 4.76 18.61 -4.54
C THR A 266 4.83 17.11 -4.78
N HIS A 267 5.55 16.41 -3.90
CA HIS A 267 5.46 14.95 -3.77
C HIS A 267 4.67 14.59 -2.51
N ALA A 268 3.64 13.76 -2.67
CA ALA A 268 2.86 13.20 -1.56
C ALA A 268 3.07 11.69 -1.43
N GLY A 269 3.73 11.27 -0.36
CA GLY A 269 3.90 9.88 0.06
C GLY A 269 5.32 9.55 0.47
N THR A 270 5.53 8.25 0.73
CA THR A 270 6.83 7.77 1.21
C THR A 270 7.89 7.78 0.11
N ILE A 271 9.07 8.33 0.43
CA ILE A 271 10.26 8.26 -0.42
C ILE A 271 11.21 7.22 0.18
N TYR A 272 11.32 6.08 -0.47
CA TYR A 272 12.23 5.00 -0.08
C TYR A 272 13.67 5.29 -0.54
N ARG A 273 14.63 4.57 0.04
CA ARG A 273 16.05 4.60 -0.36
C ARG A 273 16.24 4.59 -1.88
N GLU A 274 15.74 3.57 -2.56
CA GLU A 274 15.96 3.40 -4.01
C GLU A 274 15.26 4.45 -4.86
N THR A 275 14.02 4.82 -4.52
CA THR A 275 13.25 5.81 -5.28
C THR A 275 13.80 7.23 -5.14
N GLY A 276 14.47 7.52 -4.02
CA GLY A 276 15.01 8.85 -3.75
C GLY A 276 16.42 9.07 -4.30
N ARG A 277 17.21 8.01 -4.53
CA ARG A 277 18.66 8.14 -4.79
C ARG A 277 18.96 9.01 -6.02
N ALA A 278 18.44 8.62 -7.19
CA ALA A 278 18.68 9.38 -8.42
C ALA A 278 17.99 10.75 -8.39
N PHE A 279 16.79 10.81 -7.81
CA PHE A 279 16.03 12.04 -7.68
C PHE A 279 16.75 13.12 -6.86
N PHE A 280 17.25 12.78 -5.66
CA PHE A 280 17.99 13.73 -4.84
C PHE A 280 19.33 14.10 -5.47
N GLY A 281 20.02 13.15 -6.10
CA GLY A 281 21.24 13.46 -6.87
C GLY A 281 20.99 14.46 -8.00
N ALA A 282 19.85 14.34 -8.69
CA ALA A 282 19.46 15.28 -9.74
C ALA A 282 19.14 16.67 -9.19
N LEU A 283 18.51 16.76 -8.01
CA LEU A 283 18.27 18.04 -7.34
C LEU A 283 19.56 18.70 -6.87
N GLU A 284 20.50 17.95 -6.29
CA GLU A 284 21.82 18.48 -5.91
C GLU A 284 22.53 19.04 -7.16
N ARG A 285 22.50 18.32 -8.27
CA ARG A 285 23.04 18.77 -9.56
C ARG A 285 22.40 20.05 -10.08
N VAL A 286 21.07 20.18 -9.94
CA VAL A 286 20.35 21.41 -10.29
C VAL A 286 20.82 22.58 -9.41
N VAL A 287 20.96 22.35 -8.10
CA VAL A 287 21.38 23.40 -7.15
C VAL A 287 22.82 23.86 -7.41
N GLU A 288 23.71 22.95 -7.77
CA GLU A 288 25.12 23.27 -8.08
C GLU A 288 25.29 24.05 -9.37
N GLN A 289 24.42 23.82 -10.37
CA GLN A 289 24.57 24.34 -11.73
C GLN A 289 23.70 25.56 -12.04
N ASP A 290 22.60 25.79 -11.32
CA ASP A 290 21.63 26.83 -11.65
C ASP A 290 21.14 27.59 -10.40
N ALA A 291 21.94 28.57 -9.97
CA ALA A 291 21.63 29.42 -8.81
C ALA A 291 20.33 30.24 -8.99
N GLN A 292 19.96 30.58 -10.23
CA GLN A 292 18.72 31.30 -10.51
C GLN A 292 17.50 30.39 -10.30
N LEU A 293 17.60 29.13 -10.70
CA LEU A 293 16.55 28.16 -10.49
C LEU A 293 16.31 27.90 -9.00
N CYS A 294 17.35 27.88 -8.17
CA CYS A 294 17.23 27.72 -6.71
C CYS A 294 16.32 28.77 -6.05
N GLN A 295 16.32 30.01 -6.56
CA GLN A 295 15.48 31.09 -6.03
C GLN A 295 14.01 30.96 -6.45
N THR A 296 13.76 30.24 -7.55
CA THR A 296 12.43 30.15 -8.19
C THR A 296 11.81 28.78 -8.07
N LEU A 297 12.52 27.75 -7.60
CA LEU A 297 11.98 26.42 -7.36
C LEU A 297 11.60 26.24 -5.89
N ARG A 298 10.45 25.60 -5.66
CA ARG A 298 10.05 25.06 -4.37
C ARG A 298 9.59 23.61 -4.55
N LEU A 299 10.22 22.70 -3.83
CA LEU A 299 9.81 21.30 -3.75
C LEU A 299 9.27 21.00 -2.35
N ASN A 300 7.98 20.68 -2.26
CA ASN A 300 7.34 20.22 -1.03
C ASN A 300 7.37 18.69 -0.97
N LEU A 301 7.93 18.15 0.11
CA LEU A 301 7.95 16.71 0.38
C LEU A 301 6.99 16.42 1.54
N VAL A 302 5.86 15.80 1.24
CA VAL A 302 4.80 15.46 2.20
C VAL A 302 4.78 13.95 2.39
N GLY A 303 5.10 13.48 3.60
CA GLY A 303 5.17 12.06 3.91
C GLY A 303 6.47 11.68 4.61
N ASP A 304 6.70 10.38 4.69
CA ASP A 304 7.85 9.80 5.35
C ASP A 304 9.01 9.64 4.37
N ILE A 305 10.24 9.92 4.80
CA ILE A 305 11.41 9.84 3.93
C ILE A 305 12.47 8.96 4.58
N ASP A 306 13.02 8.05 3.80
CA ASP A 306 14.08 7.17 4.26
C ASP A 306 15.27 8.00 4.81
N PRO A 307 15.73 7.73 6.06
CA PRO A 307 16.80 8.50 6.68
C PRO A 307 18.12 8.53 5.91
N THR A 308 18.32 7.60 4.97
CA THR A 308 19.50 7.58 4.10
C THR A 308 19.62 8.83 3.22
N HIS A 309 18.54 9.57 3.02
CA HIS A 309 18.51 10.82 2.24
C HIS A 309 18.67 12.09 3.08
N ALA A 310 18.80 11.97 4.41
CA ALA A 310 18.79 13.13 5.32
C ALA A 310 19.86 14.18 5.00
N GLN A 311 21.07 13.75 4.59
CA GLN A 311 22.15 14.68 4.25
C GLN A 311 21.85 15.50 2.99
N ALA A 312 21.32 14.86 1.94
CA ALA A 312 20.94 15.53 0.70
C ALA A 312 19.80 16.52 0.97
N ILE A 313 18.79 16.10 1.74
CA ILE A 313 17.67 16.97 2.13
C ILE A 313 18.15 18.20 2.88
N ALA A 314 19.03 18.04 3.88
CA ALA A 314 19.55 19.17 4.65
C ALA A 314 20.26 20.21 3.77
N ARG A 315 21.03 19.77 2.76
CA ARG A 315 21.66 20.67 1.79
C ARG A 315 20.65 21.39 0.91
N LEU A 316 19.64 20.67 0.41
CA LEU A 316 18.60 21.22 -0.46
C LEU A 316 17.65 22.17 0.29
N GLU A 317 17.43 21.94 1.59
CA GLU A 317 16.70 22.84 2.49
C GLU A 317 17.52 24.10 2.78
N ALA A 318 18.83 23.96 3.04
CA ALA A 318 19.75 25.10 3.19
C ALA A 318 19.83 25.96 1.91
N ALA A 319 19.73 25.35 0.73
CA ALA A 319 19.62 26.05 -0.55
C ALA A 319 18.24 26.70 -0.79
N GLY A 320 17.26 26.48 0.10
CA GLY A 320 15.91 27.04 0.00
C GLY A 320 15.02 26.41 -1.06
N VAL A 321 15.42 25.26 -1.63
CA VAL A 321 14.72 24.54 -2.69
C VAL A 321 13.72 23.56 -2.12
N VAL A 322 14.09 22.81 -1.08
CA VAL A 322 13.23 21.78 -0.47
C VAL A 322 12.50 22.31 0.76
N ARG A 323 11.29 21.81 1.00
CA ARG A 323 10.55 21.93 2.25
C ARG A 323 10.00 20.56 2.65
N THR A 324 10.57 19.96 3.68
CA THR A 324 10.03 18.72 4.27
C THR A 324 8.88 19.06 5.21
N LEU A 325 7.70 18.49 4.95
CA LEU A 325 6.49 18.72 5.74
C LEU A 325 6.16 17.54 6.65
N GLY A 326 6.85 16.41 6.52
CA GLY A 326 6.54 15.19 7.25
C GLY A 326 5.16 14.63 6.91
N LEU A 327 4.65 13.73 7.76
CA LEU A 327 3.31 13.17 7.60
C LEU A 327 2.25 14.24 7.90
N GLN A 328 1.36 14.47 6.94
CA GLN A 328 0.27 15.44 7.05
C GLN A 328 -1.10 14.76 6.94
N PRO A 329 -2.14 15.28 7.63
CA PRO A 329 -3.52 14.88 7.38
C PRO A 329 -3.86 14.95 5.90
N HIS A 330 -4.62 13.96 5.40
CA HIS A 330 -4.84 13.79 3.96
C HIS A 330 -5.45 15.01 3.28
N HIS A 331 -6.44 15.67 3.89
CA HIS A 331 -7.04 16.89 3.36
C HIS A 331 -6.03 18.04 3.16
N LEU A 332 -5.09 18.24 4.10
CA LEU A 332 -4.02 19.24 3.94
C LEU A 332 -3.08 18.86 2.80
N THR A 333 -2.77 17.57 2.66
CA THR A 333 -1.98 17.06 1.54
C THR A 333 -2.69 17.33 0.20
N LEU A 334 -4.01 17.12 0.11
CA LEU A 334 -4.80 17.47 -1.08
C LEU A 334 -4.75 18.97 -1.38
N GLY A 335 -4.84 19.82 -0.36
CA GLY A 335 -4.69 21.27 -0.47
C GLY A 335 -3.35 21.70 -1.04
N LEU A 336 -2.25 21.14 -0.51
CA LEU A 336 -0.89 21.37 -1.01
C LEU A 336 -0.74 20.95 -2.47
N MET A 337 -1.25 19.76 -2.83
CA MET A 337 -1.20 19.25 -4.20
C MET A 337 -1.99 20.14 -5.18
N ARG A 338 -3.21 20.55 -4.82
CA ARG A 338 -4.04 21.47 -5.64
C ARG A 338 -3.36 22.81 -5.89
N SER A 339 -2.62 23.30 -4.90
CA SER A 339 -1.96 24.61 -4.95
C SER A 339 -0.62 24.57 -5.69
N SER A 340 -0.11 23.37 -6.00
CA SER A 340 1.15 23.22 -6.73
C SER A 340 1.00 23.48 -8.23
N ASP A 341 2.10 23.81 -8.88
CA ASP A 341 2.17 23.92 -10.35
C ASP A 341 2.33 22.54 -10.98
N VAL A 342 3.10 21.66 -10.34
CA VAL A 342 3.39 20.30 -10.80
C VAL A 342 3.31 19.32 -9.64
N LEU A 343 2.82 18.12 -9.91
CA LEU A 343 2.82 17.00 -8.98
C LEU A 343 3.95 16.02 -9.32
N LEU A 344 4.73 15.64 -8.32
CA LEU A 344 5.84 14.71 -8.47
C LEU A 344 5.45 13.31 -8.01
N LEU A 345 5.66 12.33 -8.89
CA LEU A 345 5.48 10.91 -8.61
C LEU A 345 6.81 10.20 -8.75
N LEU A 346 7.21 9.46 -7.71
CA LEU A 346 8.45 8.67 -7.69
C LEU A 346 8.06 7.19 -7.65
N GLN A 347 8.58 6.41 -8.58
CA GLN A 347 8.43 4.97 -8.68
C GLN A 347 9.79 4.30 -8.85
N ARG A 348 9.97 3.13 -8.22
CA ARG A 348 11.29 2.48 -8.09
C ARG A 348 11.75 1.91 -9.44
N GLY A 349 12.98 2.19 -9.84
CA GLY A 349 13.64 1.55 -10.99
C GLY A 349 13.92 0.05 -10.77
N GLY A 350 13.97 -0.73 -11.86
CA GLY A 350 14.45 -2.13 -11.92
C GLY A 350 13.69 -3.22 -11.15
N THR A 351 12.75 -2.86 -10.27
CA THR A 351 12.14 -3.79 -9.28
C THR A 351 10.69 -3.45 -8.94
N SER A 352 10.21 -2.25 -9.28
CA SER A 352 8.78 -2.05 -9.43
C SER A 352 8.37 -2.75 -10.72
N ARG A 353 7.38 -3.64 -10.66
CA ARG A 353 6.91 -4.33 -11.86
C ARG A 353 6.37 -3.31 -12.85
N ALA A 354 6.55 -3.57 -14.15
CA ALA A 354 5.99 -2.72 -15.21
C ALA A 354 4.47 -2.54 -15.06
N SER A 355 3.78 -3.49 -14.42
CA SER A 355 2.35 -3.41 -14.12
C SER A 355 2.01 -2.51 -12.93
N HIS A 356 2.92 -2.13 -12.02
CA HIS A 356 2.51 -1.49 -10.77
C HIS A 356 1.97 -0.06 -10.97
N LEU A 357 0.80 0.22 -10.41
CA LEU A 357 0.16 1.54 -10.39
C LEU A 357 0.03 2.07 -8.95
N PRO A 358 0.79 3.11 -8.56
CA PRO A 358 0.69 3.71 -7.23
C PRO A 358 -0.70 4.32 -6.98
N ALA A 359 -1.31 4.07 -5.81
CA ALA A 359 -2.65 4.57 -5.50
C ALA A 359 -2.80 6.10 -5.57
N LYS A 360 -1.72 6.85 -5.30
CA LYS A 360 -1.69 8.33 -5.35
C LYS A 360 -1.89 8.91 -6.75
N VAL A 361 -1.59 8.15 -7.81
CA VAL A 361 -1.69 8.66 -9.19
C VAL A 361 -3.12 9.07 -9.53
N PHE A 362 -4.12 8.36 -8.99
CA PHE A 362 -5.53 8.64 -9.26
C PHE A 362 -6.00 9.96 -8.63
N GLU A 363 -5.48 10.33 -7.46
CA GLU A 363 -5.74 11.64 -6.87
C GLU A 363 -5.07 12.75 -7.70
N TYR A 364 -3.85 12.51 -8.21
CA TYR A 364 -3.14 13.46 -9.07
C TYR A 364 -3.91 13.69 -10.39
N LEU A 365 -4.43 12.62 -11.00
CA LEU A 365 -5.26 12.69 -12.20
C LEU A 365 -6.51 13.57 -11.98
N HIS A 366 -7.19 13.39 -10.84
CA HIS A 366 -8.37 14.18 -10.52
C HIS A 366 -8.04 15.66 -10.31
N ILE A 367 -6.95 15.95 -9.59
CA ILE A 367 -6.45 17.31 -9.38
C ILE A 367 -6.15 18.00 -10.72
N GLY A 368 -5.71 17.24 -11.73
CA GLY A 368 -5.60 17.73 -13.10
C GLY A 368 -4.41 18.67 -13.34
N LYS A 369 -3.39 18.60 -12.49
CA LYS A 369 -2.12 19.32 -12.66
C LYS A 369 -1.15 18.48 -13.49
N PRO A 370 -0.17 19.09 -14.16
CA PRO A 370 0.93 18.35 -14.77
C PRO A 370 1.61 17.41 -13.77
N ILE A 371 1.85 16.17 -14.18
CA ILE A 371 2.46 15.12 -13.36
C ILE A 371 3.84 14.82 -13.92
N PHE A 372 4.88 15.16 -13.15
CA PHE A 372 6.23 14.69 -13.42
C PHE A 372 6.46 13.36 -12.70
N ALA A 373 6.61 12.29 -13.47
CA ALA A 373 6.80 10.95 -12.98
C ALA A 373 8.23 10.47 -13.26
N ILE A 374 8.94 10.09 -12.21
CA ILE A 374 10.24 9.43 -12.30
C ILE A 374 10.01 7.96 -12.05
N GLY A 375 10.11 7.13 -13.08
CA GLY A 375 9.73 5.73 -13.02
C GLY A 375 9.95 5.01 -14.35
N ALA A 376 10.14 3.70 -14.26
CA ALA A 376 10.37 2.87 -15.44
C ALA A 376 9.12 2.79 -16.34
N ASP A 377 9.32 2.40 -17.60
CA ASP A 377 8.24 2.17 -18.54
C ASP A 377 7.25 1.10 -18.06
N GLY A 378 5.99 1.22 -18.49
CA GLY A 378 4.91 0.28 -18.17
C GLY A 378 3.56 0.97 -17.95
N ALA A 379 2.72 0.35 -17.13
CA ALA A 379 1.33 0.75 -16.88
C ALA A 379 1.21 2.20 -16.39
N LEU A 380 2.16 2.68 -15.58
CA LEU A 380 2.15 4.07 -15.11
C LEU A 380 2.31 5.05 -16.28
N ARG A 381 3.28 4.80 -17.18
CA ARG A 381 3.54 5.65 -18.33
C ARG A 381 2.33 5.67 -19.27
N GLU A 382 1.78 4.51 -19.61
CA GLU A 382 0.57 4.38 -20.44
C GLU A 382 -0.64 5.12 -19.85
N LEU A 383 -0.82 5.03 -18.52
CA LEU A 383 -1.89 5.73 -17.80
C LEU A 383 -1.70 7.25 -17.86
N LEU A 384 -0.47 7.73 -17.67
CA LEU A 384 -0.14 9.15 -17.71
C LEU A 384 -0.26 9.73 -19.12
N GLU A 385 0.18 9.00 -20.15
CA GLU A 385 0.00 9.37 -21.56
C GLU A 385 -1.50 9.43 -21.93
N SER A 386 -2.26 8.40 -21.58
CA SER A 386 -3.72 8.34 -21.84
C SER A 386 -4.49 9.46 -21.13
N SER A 387 -4.00 9.91 -19.98
CA SER A 387 -4.59 11.01 -19.22
C SER A 387 -4.31 12.40 -19.79
N GLY A 388 -3.28 12.54 -20.63
CA GLY A 388 -2.81 13.83 -21.14
C GLY A 388 -2.10 14.71 -20.11
N LEU A 389 -1.74 14.18 -18.93
CA LEU A 389 -1.12 14.92 -17.83
C LEU A 389 0.35 14.54 -17.54
N GLY A 390 0.88 13.52 -18.21
CA GLY A 390 2.18 12.94 -17.93
C GLY A 390 3.39 13.64 -18.51
N MET A 391 4.45 13.74 -17.71
CA MET A 391 5.83 13.90 -18.15
C MET A 391 6.66 12.85 -17.43
N THR A 392 7.48 12.08 -18.15
CA THR A 392 8.22 10.95 -17.57
C THR A 392 9.73 11.15 -17.68
N ALA A 393 10.47 10.68 -16.67
CA ALA A 393 11.93 10.54 -16.72
C ALA A 393 12.34 9.16 -16.22
N ASP A 394 13.45 8.64 -16.75
CA ASP A 394 14.01 7.36 -16.34
C ASP A 394 14.51 7.47 -14.87
N PRO A 395 14.17 6.52 -13.99
CA PRO A 395 14.53 6.57 -12.58
C PRO A 395 16.02 6.37 -12.31
N ASP A 396 16.79 5.89 -13.27
CA ASP A 396 18.24 5.68 -13.14
C ASP A 396 19.06 6.78 -13.86
N ASP A 397 18.42 7.67 -14.63
CA ASP A 397 19.06 8.78 -15.35
C ASP A 397 19.05 10.10 -14.57
N VAL A 398 20.07 10.29 -13.73
CA VAL A 398 20.22 11.51 -12.91
C VAL A 398 20.28 12.79 -13.74
N GLU A 399 21.00 12.79 -14.87
CA GLU A 399 21.15 13.98 -15.71
C GLU A 399 19.85 14.26 -16.48
N GLY A 400 19.16 13.21 -16.97
CA GLY A 400 17.84 13.33 -17.57
C GLY A 400 16.79 13.88 -16.61
N ILE A 401 16.79 13.44 -15.35
CA ILE A 401 15.91 14.00 -14.30
C ILE A 401 16.25 15.48 -14.06
N ALA A 402 17.52 15.83 -13.93
CA ALA A 402 17.95 17.22 -13.69
C ALA A 402 17.51 18.14 -14.83
N GLU A 403 17.70 17.72 -16.08
CA GLU A 403 17.28 18.49 -17.25
C GLU A 403 15.75 18.60 -17.35
N ALA A 404 15.03 17.51 -17.08
CA ALA A 404 13.57 17.53 -17.04
C ALA A 404 13.04 18.55 -16.01
N ILE A 405 13.65 18.62 -14.81
CA ILE A 405 13.31 19.63 -13.79
C ILE A 405 13.55 21.05 -14.32
N ARG A 406 14.69 21.32 -14.98
CA ARG A 406 15.00 22.63 -15.55
C ARG A 406 13.99 23.05 -16.62
N VAL A 407 13.73 22.15 -17.57
CA VAL A 407 12.77 22.38 -18.66
C VAL A 407 11.38 22.64 -18.10
N LEU A 408 10.95 21.83 -17.13
CA LEU A 408 9.67 21.96 -16.47
C LEU A 408 9.51 23.32 -15.79
N CYS A 409 10.48 23.74 -14.99
CA CYS A 409 10.43 25.04 -14.31
C CYS A 409 10.41 26.21 -15.30
N ARG A 410 11.21 26.13 -16.37
CA ARG A 410 11.23 27.13 -17.44
C ARG A 410 9.86 27.23 -18.13
N ASN A 411 9.23 26.10 -18.43
CA ASN A 411 7.92 26.06 -19.10
C ASN A 411 6.79 26.55 -18.20
N VAL A 412 6.81 26.24 -16.89
CA VAL A 412 5.85 26.80 -15.93
C VAL A 412 5.97 28.32 -15.88
N ARG A 413 7.18 28.86 -15.70
CA ARG A 413 7.41 30.31 -15.60
C ARG A 413 7.00 31.08 -16.85
N ARG A 414 7.14 30.47 -18.03
CA ARG A 414 6.71 31.05 -19.31
C ARG A 414 5.21 30.89 -19.57
N GLY A 415 4.48 30.16 -18.72
CA GLY A 415 3.06 29.82 -18.94
C GLY A 415 2.85 28.85 -20.10
N HIS A 416 3.91 28.16 -20.53
CA HIS A 416 3.91 27.22 -21.66
C HIS A 416 3.56 25.79 -21.25
N LEU A 417 3.62 25.45 -19.96
CA LEU A 417 3.23 24.13 -19.47
C LEU A 417 1.70 24.04 -19.36
N ARG A 418 1.02 23.89 -20.50
CA ARG A 418 -0.43 23.67 -20.58
C ARG A 418 -0.71 22.27 -21.08
N LEU A 419 -0.92 21.35 -20.13
CA LEU A 419 -1.40 20.01 -20.41
C LEU A 419 -2.92 19.99 -20.36
N LEU A 420 -3.56 19.34 -21.33
CA LEU A 420 -5.01 19.23 -21.42
C LEU A 420 -5.46 17.87 -20.87
N PRO A 421 -6.14 17.82 -19.71
CA PRO A 421 -6.58 16.56 -19.13
C PRO A 421 -7.63 15.90 -20.01
N ASN A 422 -7.42 14.62 -20.34
CA ASN A 422 -8.44 13.77 -20.95
C ASN A 422 -9.51 13.40 -19.90
N ARG A 423 -10.49 14.29 -19.70
CA ARG A 423 -11.53 14.14 -18.66
C ARG A 423 -12.30 12.82 -18.79
N ALA A 424 -12.70 12.44 -20.01
CA ALA A 424 -13.43 11.19 -20.25
C ALA A 424 -12.63 9.93 -19.90
N TYR A 425 -11.30 9.98 -19.96
CA TYR A 425 -10.44 8.90 -19.48
C TYR A 425 -10.33 8.92 -17.94
N ILE A 426 -10.10 10.10 -17.35
CA ILE A 426 -9.92 10.28 -15.91
C ILE A 426 -11.18 9.92 -15.12
N GLU A 427 -12.37 10.26 -15.62
CA GLU A 427 -13.67 9.98 -14.98
C GLU A 427 -13.91 8.48 -14.73
N ARG A 428 -13.25 7.58 -15.49
CA ARG A 428 -13.33 6.13 -15.30
C ARG A 428 -12.75 5.65 -13.96
N PHE A 429 -11.93 6.47 -13.32
CA PHE A 429 -11.27 6.18 -12.04
C PHE A 429 -12.00 6.77 -10.83
N ASP A 430 -13.18 7.35 -11.05
CA ASP A 430 -14.08 7.73 -9.97
C ASP A 430 -14.46 6.50 -9.12
N ARG A 431 -14.43 6.65 -7.79
CA ARG A 431 -14.67 5.55 -6.85
C ARG A 431 -16.09 5.00 -6.93
N ARG A 432 -17.09 5.82 -7.27
CA ARG A 432 -18.47 5.34 -7.46
C ARG A 432 -18.56 4.44 -8.69
N SER A 433 -17.96 4.88 -9.81
CA SER A 433 -17.87 4.12 -11.07
C SER A 433 -17.08 2.81 -10.92
N LEU A 434 -15.96 2.83 -10.18
CA LEU A 434 -15.20 1.62 -9.86
C LEU A 434 -15.97 0.68 -8.94
N THR A 435 -16.80 1.21 -8.04
CA THR A 435 -17.66 0.41 -7.16
C THR A 435 -18.78 -0.26 -7.95
N GLU A 436 -19.34 0.40 -8.97
CA GLU A 436 -20.29 -0.22 -9.89
C GLU A 436 -19.66 -1.43 -10.59
N ARG A 437 -18.45 -1.25 -11.14
CA ARG A 437 -17.70 -2.35 -11.78
C ARG A 437 -17.45 -3.49 -10.79
N PHE A 438 -17.10 -3.17 -9.55
CA PHE A 438 -16.92 -4.17 -8.51
C PHE A 438 -18.24 -4.88 -8.15
N ALA A 439 -19.36 -4.18 -8.08
CA ALA A 439 -20.68 -4.77 -7.84
C ALA A 439 -21.03 -5.81 -8.93
N ARG A 440 -20.75 -5.52 -10.20
CA ARG A 440 -20.92 -6.50 -11.30
C ARG A 440 -20.07 -7.76 -11.09
N VAL A 441 -18.84 -7.61 -10.61
CA VAL A 441 -17.98 -8.76 -10.25
C VAL A 441 -18.61 -9.59 -9.13
N LEU A 442 -19.26 -8.96 -8.15
CA LEU A 442 -19.98 -9.66 -7.09
C LEU A 442 -21.19 -10.43 -7.63
N ASP A 443 -21.97 -9.80 -8.52
CA ASP A 443 -23.14 -10.42 -9.15
C ASP A 443 -22.74 -11.66 -9.96
N GLU A 444 -21.67 -11.55 -10.77
CA GLU A 444 -21.09 -12.68 -11.50
C GLU A 444 -20.62 -13.80 -10.55
N ALA A 445 -19.98 -13.44 -9.43
CA ALA A 445 -19.50 -14.42 -8.45
C ALA A 445 -20.66 -15.21 -7.79
N VAL A 446 -21.81 -14.57 -7.58
CA VAL A 446 -23.02 -15.25 -7.10
C VAL A 446 -23.61 -16.15 -8.18
N ALA A 447 -23.72 -15.63 -9.41
CA ALA A 447 -24.32 -16.35 -10.53
C ALA A 447 -23.57 -17.64 -10.90
N CYS A 448 -22.24 -17.59 -11.04
CA CYS A 448 -21.42 -18.77 -11.36
C CYS A 448 -21.62 -19.90 -10.33
N ARG A 449 -21.77 -19.55 -9.06
CA ARG A 449 -21.94 -20.55 -8.00
C ARG A 449 -23.35 -21.13 -7.91
N ALA A 450 -24.35 -20.38 -8.35
CA ALA A 450 -25.70 -20.93 -8.51
C ALA A 450 -25.70 -22.03 -9.58
N GLN A 451 -24.95 -21.84 -10.67
CA GLN A 451 -24.82 -22.81 -11.76
C GLN A 451 -24.04 -24.07 -11.35
N GLU A 452 -23.02 -23.97 -10.49
CA GLU A 452 -22.29 -25.14 -9.96
C GLU A 452 -23.11 -26.00 -8.98
N ARG A 453 -24.27 -25.52 -8.52
CA ARG A 453 -25.15 -26.21 -7.55
C ARG A 453 -26.35 -26.91 -8.20
N VAL A 454 -26.67 -26.58 -9.45
CA VAL A 454 -27.66 -27.25 -10.29
C VAL A 454 -26.96 -28.40 -10.98
#